data_AF-A0AAD4CQ81-F1
#
_entry.id   AF-A0AAD4CQ81-F1
#
_cell.length_a   1.000
_cell.length_b   1.000
_cell.length_c   1.000
_cell.angle_alpha   90.00
_cell.angle_beta   90.00
_cell.angle_gamma   90.00
#
_symmetry.space_group_name_H-M   'P 1'
#
loop_
_entity.id
_entity.type
_entity.pdbx_description
1 polymer ?
#
loop_
_entity_poly.entity_id
_entity_poly.type
_entity_poly.pdbx_seq_one_letter_code
_entity_poly.pdbx_strand_id
1 'polypeptide(L)'
;MADVGMIAINDACLLKCTLYILLKKYFGGEACYSSLVEIFHETTAQTELGQMLDLITARHNPDLSGFTEANCDTIALCRTAHYTVYTPILLGLHLGGEATPSNIEQVPRIAMPLGHSYQDQDDYLDCFGSALQRSTPMQRSMLQKNYGVEDQASVKTVLCVYVELGLQEAYKEYE
;
A
#
# COMPACT_ATOMS: atom_id res chain seq x y z
N MET A 1 7.54 20.07 11.88
CA MET A 1 6.20 19.70 11.36
C MET A 1 5.05 20.14 12.28
N ALA A 2 5.30 20.76 13.44
CA ALA A 2 4.24 21.12 14.41
C ALA A 2 3.21 22.15 13.90
N ASP A 3 3.56 23.01 12.94
CA ASP A 3 2.68 24.09 12.47
C ASP A 3 1.63 23.67 11.43
N VAL A 4 1.71 22.45 10.88
CA VAL A 4 0.75 21.99 9.86
C VAL A 4 -0.55 21.51 10.53
N GLY A 5 -0.44 20.66 11.56
CA GLY A 5 -1.57 20.11 12.29
C GLY A 5 -2.67 19.52 11.38
N MET A 6 -3.93 19.67 11.77
CA MET A 6 -5.08 19.13 11.01
C MET A 6 -5.39 19.88 9.72
N ILE A 7 -4.71 21.00 9.43
CA ILE A 7 -4.82 21.69 8.12
C ILE A 7 -4.33 20.76 7.00
N ALA A 8 -3.46 19.78 7.33
CA ALA A 8 -3.00 18.73 6.42
C ALA A 8 -4.15 17.99 5.69
N ILE A 9 -5.34 17.87 6.29
CA ILE A 9 -6.50 17.25 5.63
C ILE A 9 -6.91 18.06 4.39
N ASN A 10 -6.98 19.38 4.53
CA ASN A 10 -7.29 20.24 3.40
C ASN A 10 -6.15 20.24 2.37
N ASP A 11 -4.90 20.19 2.82
CA ASP A 11 -3.73 20.11 1.93
C ASP A 11 -3.77 18.83 1.07
N ALA A 12 -4.16 17.69 1.64
CA ALA A 12 -4.37 16.45 0.89
C ALA A 12 -5.48 16.59 -0.18
N CYS A 13 -6.58 17.28 0.15
CA CYS A 13 -7.62 17.60 -0.83
C CYS A 13 -7.08 18.47 -1.97
N LEU A 14 -6.24 19.47 -1.67
CA LEU A 14 -5.61 20.32 -2.68
C LEU A 14 -4.63 19.55 -3.57
N LEU A 15 -3.87 18.60 -3.02
CA LEU A 15 -3.01 17.70 -3.81
C LEU A 15 -3.84 16.88 -4.81
N LYS A 16 -4.96 16.30 -4.35
CA LYS A 16 -5.90 15.58 -5.23
C LYS A 16 -6.51 16.48 -6.31
N CYS A 17 -6.87 17.72 -5.99
CA CYS A 17 -7.33 18.70 -6.98
C CYS A 17 -6.24 19.05 -8.01
N THR A 18 -4.98 19.15 -7.57
CA THR A 18 -3.84 19.51 -8.42
C THR A 18 -3.65 18.49 -9.55
N LEU A 19 -3.89 17.21 -9.30
CA LEU A 19 -3.90 16.16 -10.33
C LEU A 19 -4.78 16.56 -11.53
N TYR A 20 -6.05 16.90 -11.28
CA TYR A 20 -7.00 17.23 -12.35
C TYR A 20 -6.69 18.57 -13.04
N ILE A 21 -6.10 19.53 -12.31
CA ILE A 21 -5.60 20.78 -12.91
C ILE A 21 -4.50 20.48 -13.92
N LEU A 22 -3.55 19.60 -13.56
CA LEU A 22 -2.46 19.19 -14.43
C LEU A 22 -2.96 18.36 -15.62
N LEU A 23 -3.86 17.39 -15.38
CA LEU A 23 -4.47 16.61 -16.47
C LEU A 23 -5.13 17.51 -17.49
N LYS A 24 -5.99 18.44 -17.05
CA LYS A 24 -6.68 19.36 -17.95
C LYS A 24 -5.71 20.27 -18.69
N LYS A 25 -4.67 20.77 -18.01
CA LYS A 25 -3.69 21.68 -18.61
C LYS A 25 -2.89 21.03 -19.73
N TYR A 26 -2.42 19.79 -19.54
CA TYR A 26 -1.51 19.13 -20.48
C TYR A 26 -2.21 18.19 -21.45
N PHE A 27 -3.32 17.57 -21.05
CA PHE A 27 -4.01 16.57 -21.86
C PHE A 27 -5.43 17.00 -22.24
N GLY A 28 -5.92 18.16 -21.82
CA GLY A 28 -7.32 18.57 -22.06
C GLY A 28 -7.74 18.70 -23.52
N GLY A 29 -6.78 18.80 -24.45
CA GLY A 29 -7.02 18.77 -25.90
C GLY A 29 -6.76 17.43 -26.57
N GLU A 30 -6.24 16.44 -25.82
CA GLU A 30 -5.87 15.13 -26.35
C GLU A 30 -7.08 14.19 -26.42
N ALA A 31 -7.09 13.31 -27.42
CA ALA A 31 -8.18 12.35 -27.62
C ALA A 31 -8.35 11.38 -26.43
N CYS A 32 -7.27 11.11 -25.68
CA CYS A 32 -7.30 10.23 -24.52
C CYS A 32 -7.74 10.91 -23.22
N TYR A 33 -7.99 12.23 -23.21
CA TYR A 33 -8.25 13.01 -21.99
C TYR A 33 -9.34 12.41 -21.09
N SER A 34 -10.50 12.07 -21.68
CA SER A 34 -11.62 11.51 -20.93
C SER A 34 -11.25 10.19 -20.27
N SER A 35 -10.55 9.30 -21.00
CA SER A 35 -10.07 8.03 -20.45
C SER A 35 -9.09 8.24 -19.31
N LEU A 36 -8.14 9.18 -19.43
CA LEU A 36 -7.20 9.48 -18.33
C LEU A 36 -7.94 9.96 -17.08
N VAL A 37 -8.92 10.86 -17.25
CA VAL A 37 -9.73 11.37 -16.14
C VAL A 37 -10.52 10.26 -15.46
N GLU A 38 -11.18 9.39 -16.24
CA GLU A 38 -11.93 8.23 -15.73
C GLU A 38 -11.02 7.29 -14.95
N ILE A 39 -9.86 6.93 -15.50
CA ILE A 39 -8.87 6.06 -14.85
C ILE A 39 -8.45 6.62 -13.49
N PHE A 40 -8.14 7.92 -13.39
CA PHE A 40 -7.76 8.51 -12.11
C PHE A 40 -8.91 8.55 -11.10
N HIS A 41 -10.15 8.77 -11.55
CA HIS A 41 -11.31 8.72 -10.66
C HIS A 41 -11.56 7.30 -10.13
N GLU A 42 -11.52 6.28 -10.99
CA GLU A 42 -11.67 4.88 -10.59
C GLU A 42 -10.57 4.44 -9.62
N THR A 43 -9.32 4.74 -9.96
CA THR A 43 -8.15 4.44 -9.11
C THR A 43 -8.31 5.08 -7.73
N THR A 44 -8.70 6.36 -7.70
CA THR A 44 -8.92 7.08 -6.43
C THR A 44 -10.00 6.39 -5.60
N ALA A 45 -11.14 6.05 -6.21
CA ALA A 45 -12.22 5.39 -5.49
C ALA A 45 -11.80 4.02 -4.93
N GLN A 46 -11.08 3.22 -5.71
CA GLN A 46 -10.57 1.91 -5.29
C GLN A 46 -9.58 2.03 -4.13
N THR A 47 -8.65 2.97 -4.21
CA THR A 47 -7.65 3.20 -3.15
C THR A 47 -8.31 3.70 -1.86
N GLU A 48 -9.25 4.63 -1.94
CA GLU A 48 -9.96 5.16 -0.76
C GLU A 48 -10.84 4.07 -0.10
N LEU A 49 -11.47 3.19 -0.90
CA LEU A 49 -12.17 2.01 -0.39
C LEU A 49 -11.21 1.02 0.28
N GLY A 50 -10.06 0.76 -0.34
CA GLY A 50 -9.00 -0.08 0.25
C GLY A 50 -8.49 0.46 1.58
N GLN A 51 -8.24 1.77 1.64
CA GLN A 51 -7.83 2.45 2.87
C GLN A 51 -8.93 2.38 3.95
N MET A 52 -10.20 2.46 3.57
CA MET A 52 -11.31 2.29 4.51
C MET A 52 -11.36 0.87 5.07
N LEU A 53 -11.19 -0.15 4.23
CA LEU A 53 -11.16 -1.56 4.66
C LEU A 53 -10.00 -1.83 5.62
N ASP A 54 -8.82 -1.28 5.32
CA ASP A 54 -7.63 -1.34 6.16
C ASP A 54 -7.88 -0.76 7.56
N LEU A 55 -8.35 0.50 7.63
CA LEU A 55 -8.68 1.17 8.88
C LEU A 55 -9.79 0.46 9.67
N ILE A 56 -10.74 -0.15 8.96
CA ILE A 56 -11.81 -0.95 9.57
C ILE A 56 -11.28 -2.24 10.19
N THR A 57 -10.23 -2.82 9.62
CA THR A 57 -9.63 -4.07 10.11
C THR A 57 -8.67 -3.76 11.28
N ALA A 58 -7.98 -2.63 11.23
CA ALA A 58 -6.99 -2.19 12.23
C ALA A 58 -7.56 -1.38 13.42
N ARG A 59 -8.89 -1.33 13.61
CA ARG A 59 -9.52 -0.53 14.69
C ARG A 59 -8.98 -0.84 16.08
N HIS A 60 -9.08 0.13 17.00
CA HIS A 60 -8.77 -0.05 18.41
C HIS A 60 -9.47 -1.29 19.00
N ASN A 61 -8.68 -2.28 19.46
CA ASN A 61 -9.11 -3.67 19.74
C ASN A 61 -9.62 -4.40 18.49
N PRO A 62 -8.71 -4.78 17.57
CA PRO A 62 -9.10 -5.39 16.31
C PRO A 62 -9.74 -6.76 16.54
N ASP A 63 -10.78 -7.06 15.76
CA ASP A 63 -11.33 -8.41 15.68
C ASP A 63 -10.40 -9.26 14.80
N LEU A 64 -9.64 -10.15 15.43
CA LEU A 64 -8.71 -11.04 14.74
C LEU A 64 -9.39 -12.01 13.78
N SER A 65 -10.71 -12.21 13.87
CA SER A 65 -11.44 -13.02 12.89
C SER A 65 -11.47 -12.37 11.50
N GLY A 66 -11.24 -11.06 11.41
CA GLY A 66 -11.07 -10.32 10.17
C GLY A 66 -9.70 -10.49 9.51
N PHE A 67 -8.71 -11.04 10.21
CA PHE A 67 -7.33 -11.20 9.74
C PHE A 67 -7.22 -12.51 8.95
N THR A 68 -7.97 -12.57 7.85
CA THR A 68 -7.99 -13.70 6.92
C THR A 68 -7.20 -13.36 5.68
N GLU A 69 -6.62 -14.37 5.04
CA GLU A 69 -5.91 -14.23 3.75
C GLU A 69 -6.77 -13.49 2.72
N ALA A 70 -8.06 -13.84 2.60
CA ALA A 70 -8.98 -13.17 1.68
C ALA A 70 -9.16 -11.67 1.95
N ASN A 71 -9.21 -11.26 3.22
CA ASN A 71 -9.31 -9.84 3.57
C ASN A 71 -7.99 -9.11 3.32
N CYS A 72 -6.85 -9.72 3.68
CA CYS A 72 -5.53 -9.16 3.39
C CYS A 72 -5.31 -8.99 1.89
N ASP A 73 -5.66 -9.99 1.08
CA ASP A 73 -5.61 -9.94 -0.39
C ASP A 73 -6.47 -8.79 -0.92
N THR A 74 -7.69 -8.66 -0.41
CA THR A 74 -8.59 -7.58 -0.83
C THR A 74 -8.01 -6.20 -0.50
N ILE A 75 -7.42 -6.06 0.69
CA ILE A 75 -6.76 -4.82 1.11
C ILE A 75 -5.57 -4.53 0.19
N ALA A 76 -4.65 -5.49 0.00
CA ALA A 76 -3.48 -5.32 -0.86
C ALA A 76 -3.85 -4.94 -2.29
N LEU A 77 -4.87 -5.60 -2.87
CA LEU A 77 -5.32 -5.32 -4.23
C LEU A 77 -5.97 -3.94 -4.36
N CYS A 78 -6.90 -3.59 -3.48
CA CYS A 78 -7.65 -2.32 -3.57
C CYS A 78 -6.80 -1.12 -3.13
N ARG A 79 -6.10 -1.25 -2.00
CA ARG A 79 -5.30 -0.17 -1.41
C ARG A 79 -4.06 0.11 -2.25
N THR A 80 -3.40 -0.91 -2.78
CA THR A 80 -2.03 -0.77 -3.29
C THR A 80 -1.87 -1.16 -4.75
N ALA A 81 -2.35 -2.32 -5.17
CA ALA A 81 -2.06 -2.82 -6.51
C ALA A 81 -2.59 -1.91 -7.64
N HIS A 82 -3.79 -1.33 -7.46
CA HIS A 82 -4.41 -0.47 -8.47
C HIS A 82 -3.57 0.78 -8.75
N TYR A 83 -3.34 1.62 -7.75
CA TYR A 83 -2.64 2.89 -7.98
C TYR A 83 -1.13 2.72 -8.23
N THR A 84 -0.52 1.67 -7.67
CA THR A 84 0.93 1.48 -7.72
C THR A 84 1.39 0.87 -9.05
N VAL A 85 0.65 -0.10 -9.60
CA VAL A 85 1.10 -0.88 -10.75
C VAL A 85 0.10 -0.86 -11.91
N TYR A 86 -1.18 -1.12 -11.65
CA TYR A 86 -2.19 -1.22 -12.70
C TYR A 86 -2.39 0.11 -13.43
N THR A 87 -2.62 1.19 -12.68
CA THR A 87 -2.92 2.51 -13.22
C THR A 87 -1.76 3.08 -14.04
N PRO A 88 -0.50 3.06 -13.59
CA PRO A 88 0.62 3.51 -14.41
C PRO A 88 0.76 2.78 -15.75
N ILE A 89 0.53 1.46 -15.78
CA ILE A 89 0.57 0.67 -17.03
C ILE A 89 -0.58 1.09 -17.95
N LEU A 90 -1.80 1.19 -17.40
CA LEU A 90 -2.98 1.57 -18.17
C LEU A 90 -2.85 2.99 -18.76
N LEU A 91 -2.38 3.96 -17.97
CA LEU A 91 -2.08 5.31 -18.44
C LEU A 91 -1.04 5.29 -19.56
N GLY A 92 0.01 4.48 -19.44
CA GLY A 92 1.03 4.29 -20.47
C GLY A 92 0.44 3.78 -21.79
N LEU A 93 -0.48 2.81 -21.75
CA LEU A 93 -1.19 2.31 -22.93
C LEU A 93 -2.03 3.40 -23.59
N HIS A 94 -2.77 4.19 -22.82
CA HIS A 94 -3.60 5.27 -23.36
C HIS A 94 -2.76 6.39 -23.99
N LEU A 95 -1.68 6.79 -23.33
CA LEU A 95 -0.76 7.81 -23.84
C LEU A 95 0.03 7.34 -25.07
N GLY A 96 0.34 6.04 -25.13
CA GLY A 96 1.02 5.42 -26.28
C GLY A 96 0.10 5.13 -27.47
N GLY A 97 -1.22 5.30 -27.33
CA GLY A 97 -2.18 4.91 -28.37
C GLY A 97 -2.37 3.39 -28.51
N GLU A 98 -1.94 2.61 -27.51
CA GLU A 98 -1.91 1.15 -27.50
C GLU A 98 -2.99 0.54 -26.58
N ALA A 99 -3.92 1.36 -26.09
CA ALA A 99 -5.04 0.95 -25.23
C ALA A 99 -6.14 0.20 -26.02
N THR A 100 -5.76 -0.84 -26.74
CA THR A 100 -6.72 -1.76 -27.38
C THR A 100 -7.43 -2.61 -26.33
N PRO A 101 -8.67 -3.08 -26.59
CA PRO A 101 -9.37 -3.96 -25.65
C PRO A 101 -8.54 -5.18 -25.22
N SER A 102 -7.80 -5.76 -26.17
CA SER A 102 -6.94 -6.92 -25.91
C SER A 102 -5.73 -6.57 -25.02
N ASN A 103 -5.14 -5.39 -25.17
CA ASN A 103 -4.03 -4.97 -24.30
C ASN A 103 -4.53 -4.67 -22.90
N ILE A 104 -5.66 -3.96 -22.76
CA ILE A 104 -6.27 -3.61 -21.47
C ILE A 104 -6.64 -4.87 -20.68
N GLU A 105 -7.26 -5.87 -21.31
CA GLU A 105 -7.67 -7.13 -20.66
C GLU A 105 -6.48 -7.90 -20.05
N GLN A 106 -5.28 -7.73 -20.60
CA GLN A 106 -4.08 -8.39 -20.11
C GLN A 106 -3.45 -7.69 -18.90
N VAL A 107 -3.68 -6.40 -18.70
CA VAL A 107 -3.02 -5.60 -17.66
C VAL A 107 -3.22 -6.19 -16.26
N PRO A 108 -4.45 -6.55 -15.82
CA PRO A 108 -4.66 -7.08 -14.46
C PRO A 108 -3.85 -8.34 -14.17
N ARG A 109 -3.62 -9.20 -15.19
CA ARG A 109 -2.89 -10.46 -15.05
C ARG A 109 -1.42 -10.26 -14.65
N ILE A 110 -0.86 -9.09 -14.95
CA ILE A 110 0.52 -8.73 -14.62
C ILE A 110 0.53 -7.79 -13.42
N ALA A 111 -0.31 -6.76 -13.45
CA ALA A 111 -0.28 -5.68 -12.47
C ALA A 111 -0.76 -6.11 -11.08
N MET A 112 -1.82 -6.92 -11.01
CA MET A 112 -2.43 -7.29 -9.73
C MET A 112 -1.50 -8.17 -8.89
N PRO A 113 -0.87 -9.23 -9.43
CA PRO A 113 0.09 -10.02 -8.66
C PRO A 113 1.32 -9.20 -8.23
N LEU A 114 1.85 -8.35 -9.10
CA LEU A 114 3.00 -7.48 -8.75
C LEU A 114 2.65 -6.49 -7.64
N GLY A 115 1.46 -5.89 -7.70
CA GLY A 115 0.99 -4.96 -6.68
C GLY A 115 0.70 -5.63 -5.35
N HIS A 116 0.18 -6.86 -5.37
CA HIS A 116 0.00 -7.68 -4.17
C HIS A 116 1.36 -8.00 -3.52
N SER A 117 2.31 -8.53 -4.29
CA SER A 117 3.67 -8.79 -3.80
C SER A 117 4.40 -7.54 -3.31
N TYR A 118 4.07 -6.37 -3.84
CA TYR A 118 4.59 -5.09 -3.36
C TYR A 118 4.06 -4.77 -1.96
N GLN A 119 2.77 -5.00 -1.68
CA GLN A 119 2.21 -4.81 -0.33
C GLN A 119 2.81 -5.81 0.67
N ASP A 120 2.99 -7.07 0.30
CA ASP A 120 3.64 -8.06 1.16
C ASP A 120 5.06 -7.62 1.57
N GLN A 121 5.79 -7.02 0.63
CA GLN A 121 7.12 -6.46 0.89
C GLN A 121 7.05 -5.22 1.80
N ASP A 122 6.08 -4.35 1.59
CA ASP A 122 5.85 -3.15 2.41
C ASP A 122 5.55 -3.54 3.87
N ASP A 123 4.62 -4.48 4.09
CA ASP A 123 4.26 -5.00 5.42
C ASP A 123 5.45 -5.68 6.11
N TYR A 124 6.21 -6.48 5.35
CA TYR A 124 7.44 -7.10 5.84
C TYR A 124 8.45 -6.04 6.30
N LEU A 125 8.65 -4.99 5.50
CA LEU A 125 9.61 -3.93 5.78
C LEU A 125 9.17 -3.06 6.94
N ASP A 126 7.88 -2.79 7.09
CA ASP A 126 7.34 -2.02 8.21
C ASP A 126 7.57 -2.74 9.54
N CYS A 127 7.28 -4.05 9.57
CA CYS A 127 7.49 -4.88 10.75
C CYS A 127 8.99 -5.04 11.08
N PHE A 128 9.80 -5.47 10.11
CA PHE A 128 11.22 -5.78 10.34
C PHE A 128 12.09 -4.54 10.46
N GLY A 129 11.80 -3.48 9.70
CA GLY A 129 12.50 -2.20 9.77
C GLY A 129 12.33 -1.56 11.16
N SER A 130 11.10 -1.54 11.68
CA SER A 130 10.79 -1.08 13.03
C SER A 130 11.52 -1.91 14.09
N ALA A 131 11.56 -3.23 13.93
CA ALA A 131 12.32 -4.11 14.82
C ALA A 131 13.82 -3.82 14.81
N LEU A 132 14.41 -3.59 13.62
CA LEU A 132 15.82 -3.31 13.48
C LEU A 132 16.25 -1.97 14.10
N GLN A 133 15.39 -0.95 14.05
CA GLN A 133 15.68 0.35 14.68
C GLN A 133 15.69 0.27 16.20
N ARG A 134 14.85 -0.60 16.78
CA ARG A 134 14.67 -0.73 18.24
C ARG A 134 15.57 -1.80 18.86
N SER A 135 16.11 -2.69 18.05
CA SER A 135 16.94 -3.82 18.51
C SER A 135 18.33 -3.41 19.00
N THR A 136 18.75 -4.04 20.10
CA THR A 136 20.16 -4.07 20.51
C THR A 136 21.02 -4.81 19.48
N PRO A 137 22.36 -4.63 19.46
CA PRO A 137 23.23 -5.39 18.55
C PRO A 137 23.04 -6.91 18.64
N MET A 138 22.77 -7.44 19.84
CA MET A 138 22.51 -8.86 20.06
C MET A 138 21.18 -9.30 19.43
N GLN A 139 20.09 -8.56 19.70
CA GLN A 139 18.78 -8.84 19.09
C GLN A 139 18.80 -8.68 17.57
N ARG A 140 19.56 -7.71 17.04
CA ARG A 140 19.79 -7.55 15.60
C ARG A 140 20.47 -8.78 15.00
N SER A 141 21.49 -9.31 15.66
CA SER A 141 22.15 -10.55 15.22
C SER A 141 21.21 -11.76 15.27
N MET A 142 20.33 -11.82 16.27
CA MET A 142 19.30 -12.87 16.35
C MET A 142 18.28 -12.74 15.21
N LEU A 143 17.78 -11.53 14.94
CA LEU A 143 16.87 -11.27 13.81
C LEU A 143 17.55 -11.64 12.48
N GLN A 144 18.76 -11.18 12.22
CA GLN A 144 19.50 -11.47 10.98
C GLN A 144 19.72 -12.97 10.73
N LYS A 145 19.89 -13.77 11.80
CA LYS A 145 20.13 -15.20 11.69
C LYS A 145 18.86 -16.02 11.46
N ASN A 146 17.72 -15.55 11.96
CA ASN A 146 16.49 -16.35 12.05
C ASN A 146 15.34 -15.82 11.17
N TYR A 147 15.39 -14.57 10.71
CA TYR A 147 14.29 -13.97 9.93
C TYR A 147 14.27 -14.49 8.48
N GLY A 148 13.07 -14.78 7.96
CA GLY A 148 12.88 -15.35 6.61
C GLY A 148 13.19 -16.85 6.50
N VAL A 149 13.41 -17.55 7.62
CA VAL A 149 13.61 -19.01 7.65
C VAL A 149 12.32 -19.69 8.12
N GLU A 150 11.81 -20.64 7.33
CA GLU A 150 10.49 -21.26 7.52
C GLU A 150 10.41 -22.28 8.69
N ASP A 151 11.48 -22.48 9.46
CA ASP A 151 11.47 -23.42 10.57
C ASP A 151 10.85 -22.82 11.86
N GLN A 152 10.15 -23.65 12.63
CA GLN A 152 9.43 -23.21 13.83
C GLN A 152 10.34 -22.57 14.89
N ALA A 153 11.60 -22.97 15.00
CA ALA A 153 12.50 -22.44 16.02
C ALA A 153 12.96 -21.02 15.66
N SER A 154 13.24 -20.78 14.38
CA SER A 154 13.56 -19.45 13.85
C SER A 154 12.37 -18.50 13.98
N VAL A 155 11.16 -18.92 13.58
CA VAL A 155 9.93 -18.15 13.75
C VAL A 155 9.70 -17.78 15.22
N LYS A 156 9.84 -18.74 16.13
CA LYS A 156 9.69 -18.49 17.57
C LYS A 156 10.71 -17.49 18.11
N THR A 157 11.96 -17.58 17.65
CA THR A 157 13.03 -16.66 18.07
C THR A 157 12.72 -15.24 17.63
N VAL A 158 12.28 -15.05 16.38
CA VAL A 158 11.86 -13.76 15.84
C VAL A 158 10.69 -13.18 16.64
N LEU A 159 9.65 -13.98 16.88
CA LEU A 159 8.48 -13.54 17.65
C LEU A 159 8.86 -13.14 19.08
N CYS A 160 9.76 -13.89 19.74
CA CYS A 160 10.27 -13.50 21.06
C CYS A 160 10.97 -12.13 21.02
N VAL A 161 11.83 -11.89 20.03
CA VAL A 161 12.48 -10.58 19.88
C VAL A 161 11.43 -9.48 19.64
N TYR A 162 10.40 -9.72 18.82
CA TYR A 162 9.34 -8.74 18.56
C TYR A 162 8.55 -8.37 19.83
N VAL A 163 8.27 -9.36 20.67
CA VAL A 163 7.63 -9.16 21.99
C VAL A 163 8.55 -8.40 22.94
N GLU A 164 9.84 -8.77 23.02
CA GLU A 164 10.82 -8.08 23.88
C GLU A 164 11.03 -6.62 23.49
N LEU A 165 10.96 -6.32 22.19
CA LEU A 165 11.01 -4.96 21.70
C LEU A 165 9.73 -4.19 22.04
N GLY A 166 8.61 -4.86 22.34
CA GLY A 166 7.31 -4.21 22.55
C GLY A 166 6.86 -3.51 21.28
N LEU A 167 6.94 -4.19 20.12
CA LEU A 167 6.53 -3.61 18.83
C LEU A 167 5.02 -3.33 18.80
N GLN A 168 4.23 -4.14 19.50
CA GLN A 168 2.79 -3.94 19.59
C GLN A 168 2.43 -2.65 20.34
N GLU A 169 3.13 -2.34 21.43
CA GLU A 169 2.94 -1.10 22.19
C GLU A 169 3.42 0.11 21.39
N ALA A 170 4.57 0.00 20.72
CA ALA A 170 5.09 1.07 19.87
C ALA A 170 4.14 1.39 18.70
N TYR A 171 3.51 0.37 18.12
CA TYR A 171 2.48 0.57 17.09
C TYR A 171 1.28 1.36 17.64
N LYS A 172 0.82 1.02 18.86
CA LYS A 172 -0.30 1.73 19.52
C LYS A 172 0.03 3.18 19.92
N GLU A 173 1.30 3.54 20.11
CA GLU A 173 1.72 4.92 20.38
C GLU A 173 1.90 5.73 19.08
N TYR A 174 2.10 5.06 17.95
CA TYR A 174 2.29 5.66 16.64
C TYR A 174 0.95 6.05 15.97
N GLU A 175 -0.09 5.24 16.14
CA GLU A 175 -1.47 5.54 15.72
C GLU A 175 -2.23 6.42 16.73
#